data_AF-A0A7S1S529-F1
#
_entry.id   AF-A0A7S1S529-F1
#
_cell.length_a   1.000
_cell.length_b   1.000
_cell.length_c   1.000
_cell.angle_alpha   90.00
_cell.angle_beta   90.00
_cell.angle_gamma   90.00
#
_symmetry.space_group_name_H-M   'P 1'
#
loop_
_entity.id
_entity.type
_entity.pdbx_description
1 polymer ?
#
loop_
_entity_poly.entity_id
_entity_poly.type
_entity_poly.pdbx_seq_one_letter_code
_entity_poly.pdbx_strand_id
1 'polypeptide(L)'
;QGCALRAVTAAWEPGVQDAREFASEEAYLEHLRSVGQLPAGFKVGVTSFTFVPQEADMGELPMRLTILQADEPTEAYAAVFTSNAFPGAPVLVGRRRLEAGRPLQAIAVNNKVSNVFPSDGSGQQASEEVCVAVAKALDLAGGAE
;
A
#
# COMPACT_ATOMS: atom_id res chain seq x y z
N GLN A 1 -14.93 7.37 26.55
CA GLN A 1 -13.65 7.51 27.26
C GLN A 1 -12.63 7.94 26.20
N GLY A 2 -12.03 9.13 26.37
CA GLY A 2 -11.24 9.77 25.32
C GLY A 2 -9.99 8.98 24.97
N CYS A 3 -9.83 8.64 23.69
CA CYS A 3 -8.59 8.10 23.15
C CYS A 3 -7.59 9.25 23.08
N ALA A 4 -6.63 9.29 24.01
CA ALA A 4 -5.52 10.22 23.92
C ALA A 4 -4.67 9.81 22.72
N LEU A 5 -4.75 10.57 21.63
CA LEU A 5 -3.81 10.50 20.51
C LEU A 5 -2.41 10.68 21.08
N ARG A 6 -1.66 9.59 21.26
CA ARG A 6 -0.22 9.68 21.49
C ARG A 6 0.38 10.15 20.17
N ALA A 7 0.81 11.39 20.12
CA ALA A 7 1.71 11.85 19.08
C ALA A 7 2.91 10.89 19.04
N VAL A 8 3.17 10.28 17.89
CA VAL A 8 4.43 9.56 17.66
C VAL A 8 5.51 10.64 17.63
N THR A 9 6.16 10.86 18.77
CA THR A 9 7.15 11.93 18.99
C THR A 9 8.56 11.55 18.54
N ALA A 10 8.74 10.40 17.88
CA ALA A 10 10.00 10.09 17.24
C ALA A 10 10.18 11.02 16.04
N ALA A 11 10.80 12.18 16.28
CA ALA A 11 11.27 13.05 15.22
C ALA A 11 12.19 12.21 14.32
N TRP A 12 11.73 11.90 13.12
CA TRP A 12 12.58 11.29 12.11
C TRP A 12 13.63 12.33 11.71
N GLU A 13 14.89 12.05 11.99
CA GLU A 13 16.01 12.88 11.57
C GLU A 13 16.57 12.37 10.23
N PRO A 14 16.60 13.19 9.17
CA PRO A 14 17.15 12.78 7.89
C PRO A 14 18.59 12.28 8.02
N GLY A 15 18.86 11.06 7.55
CA GLY A 15 20.20 10.46 7.56
C GLY A 15 20.57 9.70 8.82
N VAL A 16 19.74 9.73 9.87
CA VAL A 16 19.93 8.88 11.05
C VAL A 16 19.24 7.55 10.81
N GLN A 17 20.03 6.48 10.75
CA GLN A 17 19.49 5.13 10.67
C GLN A 17 19.02 4.68 12.05
N ASP A 18 17.87 4.02 12.09
CA ASP A 18 17.37 3.38 13.29
C ASP A 18 18.33 2.28 13.74
N ALA A 19 18.97 2.48 14.90
CA ALA A 19 19.96 1.58 15.48
C ALA A 19 19.34 0.62 16.52
N ARG A 20 18.01 0.49 16.58
CA ARG A 20 17.35 -0.44 17.50
C ARG A 20 17.71 -1.88 17.16
N GLU A 21 18.24 -2.58 18.16
CA GLU A 21 18.47 -4.03 18.12
C GLU A 21 17.47 -4.75 19.04
N PHE A 22 17.10 -5.97 18.67
CA PHE A 22 16.18 -6.80 19.45
C PHE A 22 16.86 -8.11 19.82
N ALA A 23 16.70 -8.53 21.08
CA ALA A 23 17.34 -9.74 21.61
C ALA A 23 16.74 -11.05 21.05
N SER A 24 15.56 -11.00 20.44
CA SER A 24 14.91 -12.13 19.76
C SER A 24 13.86 -11.67 18.75
N GLU A 25 13.38 -12.59 17.93
CA GLU A 25 12.25 -12.36 17.02
C GLU A 25 10.98 -11.99 17.79
N GLU A 26 10.69 -12.65 18.91
CA GLU A 26 9.52 -12.36 19.74
C GLU A 26 9.58 -10.93 20.30
N ALA A 27 10.76 -10.49 20.75
CA ALA A 27 10.96 -9.14 21.25
C ALA A 27 10.74 -8.08 20.15
N TYR A 28 11.19 -8.37 18.92
CA TYR A 28 10.94 -7.53 17.75
C TYR A 28 9.45 -7.45 17.40
N LEU A 29 8.78 -8.61 17.34
CA LEU A 29 7.35 -8.67 17.01
C LEU A 29 6.49 -7.99 18.08
N GLU A 30 6.85 -8.10 19.36
CA GLU A 30 6.14 -7.42 20.44
C GLU A 30 6.31 -5.90 20.35
N HIS A 31 7.53 -5.43 20.05
CA HIS A 31 7.76 -4.02 19.77
C HIS A 31 6.92 -3.54 18.59
N LEU A 32 6.90 -4.27 17.48
CA LEU A 32 6.06 -3.93 16.32
C LEU A 32 4.57 -3.85 16.67
N ARG A 33 4.05 -4.75 17.52
CA ARG A 33 2.66 -4.65 18.00
C ARG A 33 2.41 -3.37 18.80
N SER A 34 3.39 -2.96 19.61
CA SER A 34 3.30 -1.75 20.42
C SER A 34 3.27 -0.46 19.58
N VAL A 35 3.95 -0.44 18.44
CA VAL A 35 4.03 0.74 17.54
C VAL A 35 3.14 0.63 16.29
N GLY A 36 2.57 -0.54 16.03
CA GLY A 36 1.80 -0.85 14.81
C GLY A 36 0.31 -0.54 14.90
N GLN A 37 -0.14 0.11 15.99
CA GLN A 37 -1.52 0.56 16.10
C GLN A 37 -1.79 1.64 15.04
N LEU A 38 -2.85 1.45 14.26
CA LEU A 38 -3.27 2.44 13.29
C LEU A 38 -3.83 3.69 14.00
N PRO A 39 -3.62 4.90 13.43
CA PRO A 39 -4.35 6.07 13.86
C PRO A 39 -5.86 5.86 13.75
N ALA A 40 -6.63 6.56 14.60
CA ALA A 40 -8.08 6.58 14.47
C ALA A 40 -8.48 7.06 13.06
N GLY A 41 -9.49 6.43 12.47
CA GLY A 41 -9.92 6.72 11.09
C GLY A 41 -9.26 5.84 10.03
N PHE A 42 -8.37 4.91 10.39
CA PHE A 42 -7.72 3.99 9.44
C PHE A 42 -8.01 2.52 9.77
N LYS A 43 -8.14 1.72 8.71
CA LYS A 43 -8.30 0.27 8.74
C LYS A 43 -7.28 -0.38 7.82
N VAL A 44 -6.81 -1.57 8.18
CA VAL A 44 -5.94 -2.39 7.32
C VAL A 44 -6.48 -3.80 7.23
N GLY A 45 -6.47 -4.37 6.04
CA GLY A 45 -6.80 -5.76 5.77
C GLY A 45 -5.71 -6.42 4.93
N VAL A 46 -5.40 -7.68 5.23
CA VAL A 46 -4.46 -8.49 4.43
C VAL A 46 -5.13 -9.81 4.10
N THR A 47 -5.08 -10.19 2.84
CA THR A 47 -5.48 -11.53 2.39
C THR A 47 -4.35 -12.19 1.63
N SER A 48 -4.35 -13.53 1.58
CA SER A 48 -3.39 -14.33 0.83
C SER A 48 -4.13 -15.15 -0.23
N PHE A 49 -3.50 -15.29 -1.39
CA PHE A 49 -3.99 -16.09 -2.51
C PHE A 49 -2.78 -16.66 -3.27
N THR A 50 -3.00 -17.57 -4.21
CA THR A 50 -1.94 -18.12 -5.06
C THR A 50 -1.98 -17.53 -6.46
N PHE A 51 -0.82 -17.48 -7.12
CA PHE A 51 -0.70 -17.17 -8.54
C PHE A 51 0.36 -18.07 -9.16
N VAL A 52 0.28 -18.28 -10.48
CA VAL A 52 1.32 -18.95 -11.25
C VAL A 52 2.07 -17.87 -12.04
N PRO A 53 3.37 -17.63 -11.77
CA PRO A 53 4.17 -16.69 -12.56
C PRO A 53 4.27 -17.18 -14.00
N GLN A 54 4.08 -16.28 -14.96
CA GLN A 54 4.22 -16.61 -16.39
C GLN A 54 5.69 -16.56 -16.84
N GLU A 55 6.51 -15.82 -16.10
CA GLU A 55 7.89 -15.50 -16.41
C GLU A 55 8.87 -16.60 -15.95
N ALA A 56 8.42 -17.52 -15.09
CA ALA A 56 9.26 -18.57 -14.53
C ALA A 56 8.44 -19.82 -14.20
N ASP A 57 8.97 -21.01 -14.49
CA ASP A 57 8.37 -22.29 -14.13
C ASP A 57 8.61 -22.59 -12.63
N MET A 58 7.73 -22.04 -11.78
CA MET A 58 7.84 -22.13 -10.32
C MET A 58 6.59 -22.73 -9.66
N GLY A 59 5.61 -23.17 -10.44
CA GLY A 59 4.31 -23.62 -9.94
C GLY A 59 3.50 -22.52 -9.26
N GLU A 60 2.58 -22.89 -8.37
CA GLU A 60 1.79 -21.93 -7.60
C GLU A 60 2.62 -21.28 -6.48
N LEU A 61 2.67 -19.95 -6.48
CA LEU A 61 3.35 -19.15 -5.47
C LEU A 61 2.34 -18.34 -4.64
N PRO A 62 2.61 -18.13 -3.33
CA PRO A 62 1.77 -17.28 -2.51
C PRO A 62 1.97 -15.79 -2.81
N MET A 63 0.87 -15.06 -2.89
CA MET A 63 0.80 -13.60 -2.96
C MET A 63 -0.05 -13.07 -1.80
N ARG A 64 0.25 -11.85 -1.36
CA ARG A 64 -0.54 -11.09 -0.40
C ARG A 64 -1.05 -9.81 -1.05
N LEU A 65 -2.32 -9.52 -0.82
CA LEU A 65 -2.94 -8.21 -1.08
C LEU A 65 -3.22 -7.54 0.26
N THR A 66 -2.66 -6.36 0.44
CA THR A 66 -2.87 -5.50 1.60
C THR A 66 -3.69 -4.28 1.16
N ILE A 67 -4.74 -3.97 1.90
CA ILE A 67 -5.55 -2.77 1.69
C ILE A 67 -5.44 -1.89 2.92
N LEU A 68 -5.07 -0.63 2.73
CA LEU A 68 -5.18 0.43 3.72
C LEU A 68 -6.37 1.30 3.34
N GLN A 69 -7.31 1.52 4.27
CA GLN A 69 -8.53 2.28 4.04
C GLN A 69 -8.70 3.36 5.12
N ALA A 70 -9.04 4.58 4.72
CA ALA A 70 -9.57 5.60 5.61
C ALA A 70 -11.10 5.45 5.74
N ASP A 71 -11.64 5.76 6.93
CA ASP A 71 -13.08 5.68 7.19
C ASP A 71 -13.87 6.59 6.23
N GLU A 72 -13.32 7.77 5.92
CA GLU A 72 -13.88 8.73 4.97
C GLU A 72 -12.86 9.08 3.87
N PRO A 73 -13.30 9.43 2.65
CA PRO A 73 -12.41 9.99 1.64
C PRO A 73 -11.72 11.26 2.16
N THR A 74 -10.43 11.40 1.88
CA THR A 74 -9.64 12.55 2.36
C THR A 74 -8.90 13.26 1.22
N GLU A 75 -8.93 14.59 1.24
CA GLU A 75 -8.08 15.45 0.41
C GLU A 75 -6.71 15.70 1.07
N ALA A 76 -6.57 15.39 2.36
CA ALA A 76 -5.35 15.59 3.13
C ALA A 76 -4.37 14.43 2.93
N TYR A 77 -3.87 14.29 1.70
CA TYR A 77 -2.81 13.33 1.38
C TYR A 77 -1.74 13.97 0.49
N ALA A 78 -0.54 13.42 0.57
CA ALA A 78 0.55 13.72 -0.33
C ALA A 78 1.23 12.41 -0.72
N ALA A 79 1.70 12.32 -1.95
CA ALA A 79 2.45 11.17 -2.44
C ALA A 79 3.69 11.62 -3.18
N VAL A 80 4.79 10.92 -2.96
CA VAL A 80 6.01 11.04 -3.75
C VAL A 80 6.26 9.72 -4.46
N PHE A 81 6.69 9.81 -5.71
CA PHE A 81 6.91 8.64 -6.56
C PHE A 81 8.38 8.57 -6.96
N THR A 82 8.88 7.35 -7.22
CA THR A 82 10.25 7.14 -7.70
C THR A 82 10.56 8.01 -8.92
N SER A 83 11.78 8.56 -9.02
CA SER A 83 12.26 9.29 -10.20
C SER A 83 12.91 8.39 -11.26
N ASN A 84 12.86 7.06 -11.08
CA ASN A 84 13.40 6.10 -12.03
C ASN A 84 12.74 6.26 -13.43
N ALA A 85 13.54 6.12 -14.48
CA ALA A 85 13.11 6.18 -15.88
C ALA A 85 12.20 5.01 -16.30
N PHE A 86 12.23 3.88 -15.57
CA PHE A 86 11.38 2.71 -15.79
C PHE A 86 10.45 2.47 -14.58
N PRO A 87 9.50 3.38 -14.30
CA PRO A 87 8.57 3.21 -13.20
C PRO A 87 7.58 2.07 -13.49
N GLY A 88 7.07 1.44 -12.44
CA GLY A 88 5.95 0.50 -12.57
C GLY A 88 4.68 1.20 -13.03
N ALA A 89 3.78 0.45 -13.66
CA ALA A 89 2.47 0.98 -14.04
C ALA A 89 1.66 1.58 -12.86
N PRO A 90 1.70 1.01 -11.63
CA PRO A 90 1.04 1.61 -10.47
C PRO A 90 1.59 3.00 -10.11
N VAL A 91 2.86 3.27 -10.40
CA VAL A 91 3.46 4.60 -10.19
C VAL A 91 2.90 5.61 -11.19
N LEU A 92 2.74 5.24 -12.46
CA LEU A 92 2.17 6.11 -13.47
C LEU A 92 0.70 6.44 -13.17
N VAL A 93 -0.08 5.42 -12.78
CA VAL A 93 -1.47 5.59 -12.33
C VAL A 93 -1.55 6.49 -11.10
N GLY A 94 -0.70 6.26 -10.10
CA GLY A 94 -0.66 7.07 -8.87
C GLY A 94 -0.34 8.54 -9.14
N ARG A 95 0.63 8.84 -10.02
CA ARG A 95 0.96 10.22 -10.42
C ARG A 95 -0.24 10.91 -11.07
N ARG A 96 -0.85 10.25 -12.06
CA ARG A 96 -2.04 10.77 -12.76
C ARG A 96 -3.18 11.08 -11.78
N ARG A 97 -3.44 10.19 -10.82
CA ARG A 97 -4.51 10.38 -9.82
C ARG A 97 -4.20 11.48 -8.82
N LEU A 98 -2.94 11.64 -8.41
CA LEU A 98 -2.52 12.77 -7.58
C LEU A 98 -2.73 14.10 -8.33
N GLU A 99 -2.35 14.16 -9.60
CA GLU A 99 -2.54 15.34 -10.46
C GLU A 99 -4.03 15.68 -10.68
N ALA A 100 -4.89 14.66 -10.74
CA ALA A 100 -6.35 14.85 -10.84
C ALA A 100 -6.98 15.43 -9.55
N GLY A 101 -6.26 15.43 -8.42
CA GLY A 101 -6.67 16.13 -7.20
C GLY A 101 -7.91 15.57 -6.51
N ARG A 102 -8.25 14.30 -6.74
CA ARG A 102 -9.44 13.67 -6.14
C ARG A 102 -9.15 13.17 -4.71
N PRO A 103 -10.16 13.12 -3.83
CA PRO A 103 -10.02 12.52 -2.50
C PRO A 103 -9.57 11.04 -2.58
N LEU A 104 -8.64 10.66 -1.71
CA LEU A 104 -8.17 9.29 -1.56
C LEU A 104 -8.88 8.62 -0.37
N GLN A 105 -9.32 7.37 -0.54
CA GLN A 105 -9.91 6.61 0.57
C GLN A 105 -9.23 5.26 0.80
N ALA A 106 -8.64 4.65 -0.22
CA ALA A 106 -7.99 3.35 -0.08
C ALA A 106 -6.73 3.24 -0.94
N ILE A 107 -5.76 2.46 -0.46
CA ILE A 107 -4.54 2.07 -1.16
C ILE A 107 -4.49 0.55 -1.21
N ALA A 108 -4.28 0.01 -2.41
CA ALA A 108 -4.09 -1.42 -2.63
C ALA A 108 -2.59 -1.70 -2.87
N VAL A 109 -2.03 -2.66 -2.14
CA VAL A 109 -0.63 -3.06 -2.23
C VAL A 109 -0.56 -4.57 -2.38
N ASN A 110 -0.10 -5.05 -3.53
CA ASN A 110 0.25 -6.46 -3.71
C ASN A 110 1.76 -6.66 -3.55
N ASN A 111 2.17 -7.90 -3.27
CA ASN A 111 3.58 -8.30 -3.35
C ASN A 111 3.84 -9.21 -4.57
N LYS A 112 5.11 -9.55 -4.80
CA LYS A 112 5.63 -10.46 -5.85
C LYS A 112 5.54 -9.96 -7.30
N VAL A 113 4.42 -9.36 -7.72
CA VAL A 113 4.26 -8.82 -9.08
C VAL A 113 4.31 -7.30 -9.01
N SER A 114 5.42 -6.71 -9.46
CA SER A 114 5.63 -5.25 -9.41
C SER A 114 4.87 -4.48 -10.49
N ASN A 115 4.36 -5.19 -11.51
CA ASN A 115 3.68 -4.61 -12.67
C ASN A 115 4.53 -3.51 -13.34
N VAL A 116 5.81 -3.83 -13.59
CA VAL A 116 6.77 -2.96 -14.28
C VAL A 116 6.90 -3.43 -15.72
N PHE A 117 6.52 -2.56 -16.66
CA PHE A 117 6.65 -2.77 -18.11
C PHE A 117 6.21 -4.18 -18.58
N PRO A 118 4.94 -4.58 -18.35
CA PRO A 118 4.45 -5.83 -18.90
C PRO A 118 4.49 -5.79 -20.43
N SER A 119 4.86 -6.92 -21.04
CA SER A 119 5.18 -7.00 -22.48
C SER A 119 4.01 -6.68 -23.41
N ASP A 120 2.78 -6.83 -22.92
CA ASP A 120 1.53 -6.55 -23.64
C ASP A 120 1.05 -5.09 -23.48
N GLY A 121 1.73 -4.28 -22.68
CA GLY A 121 1.35 -2.89 -22.39
C GLY A 121 0.12 -2.74 -21.47
N SER A 122 -0.43 -3.82 -20.92
CA SER A 122 -1.70 -3.80 -20.15
C SER A 122 -1.55 -3.27 -18.71
N GLY A 123 -0.33 -3.00 -18.25
CA GLY A 123 -0.05 -2.78 -16.83
C GLY A 123 -0.82 -1.64 -16.17
N GLN A 124 -1.03 -0.52 -16.86
CA GLN A 124 -1.82 0.59 -16.30
C GLN A 124 -3.30 0.19 -16.18
N GLN A 125 -3.86 -0.46 -17.19
CA GLN A 125 -5.23 -0.99 -17.15
C GLN A 125 -5.40 -2.00 -16.02
N ALA A 126 -4.49 -2.96 -15.86
CA ALA A 126 -4.54 -3.92 -14.77
C ALA A 126 -4.49 -3.25 -13.38
N SER A 127 -3.69 -2.19 -13.23
CA SER A 127 -3.64 -1.40 -11.99
C SER A 127 -4.98 -0.72 -11.70
N GLU A 128 -5.61 -0.15 -12.73
CA GLU A 128 -6.92 0.46 -12.64
C GLU A 128 -8.00 -0.58 -12.28
N GLU A 129 -8.02 -1.74 -12.95
CA GLU A 129 -8.96 -2.84 -12.68
C GLU A 129 -8.88 -3.32 -11.21
N VAL A 130 -7.67 -3.43 -10.65
CA VAL A 130 -7.48 -3.73 -9.22
C VAL A 130 -8.13 -2.64 -8.35
N CYS A 131 -7.94 -1.37 -8.68
CA CYS A 131 -8.60 -0.28 -7.94
C CYS A 131 -10.13 -0.32 -8.06
N VAL A 132 -10.70 -0.65 -9.22
CA VAL A 132 -12.16 -0.85 -9.37
C VAL A 132 -12.63 -2.01 -8.51
N ALA A 133 -11.93 -3.14 -8.55
CA ALA A 133 -12.30 -4.33 -7.79
C ALA A 133 -12.27 -4.05 -6.28
N VAL A 134 -11.26 -3.33 -5.80
CA VAL A 134 -11.15 -2.92 -4.39
C VAL A 134 -12.27 -1.96 -4.01
N ALA A 135 -12.55 -0.93 -4.83
CA ALA A 135 -13.64 0.01 -4.58
C ALA A 135 -14.98 -0.71 -4.47
N LYS A 136 -15.27 -1.63 -5.40
CA LYS A 136 -16.47 -2.46 -5.38
C LYS A 136 -16.54 -3.35 -4.15
N ALA A 137 -15.45 -4.01 -3.78
CA ALA A 137 -15.40 -4.92 -2.63
C ALA A 137 -15.59 -4.21 -1.28
N LEU A 138 -15.19 -2.93 -1.21
CA LEU A 138 -15.29 -2.10 -0.01
C LEU A 138 -16.49 -1.14 -0.02
N ASP A 139 -17.35 -1.21 -1.05
CA ASP A 139 -18.50 -0.31 -1.25
C ASP A 139 -18.11 1.18 -1.22
N LEU A 140 -17.00 1.53 -1.88
CA LEU A 140 -16.51 2.91 -1.95
C LEU A 140 -17.14 3.63 -3.15
N ALA A 141 -17.49 4.89 -2.95
CA ALA A 141 -18.12 5.73 -3.97
C ALA A 141 -17.22 6.02 -5.20
N GLY A 142 -15.92 5.73 -5.13
CA GLY A 142 -14.97 5.93 -6.22
C GLY A 142 -14.10 4.70 -6.49
N GLY A 143 -13.86 4.43 -7.78
CA GLY A 143 -12.93 3.40 -8.29
C GLY A 143 -12.01 3.98 -9.37
N ALA A 144 -11.35 3.13 -10.16
CA ALA A 144 -10.62 3.59 -11.34
C ALA A 144 -11.50 4.26 -12.40
N GLU A 145 -10.83 5.07 -13.23
CA GLU A 145 -11.39 5.68 -14.43
C GLU A 145 -11.17 4.80 -15.65
#